data_AF-A0A4U0WIE9-F1
#
_entry.id   AF-A0A4U0WIE9-F1
#
_cell.length_a   1.000
_cell.length_b   1.000
_cell.length_c   1.000
_cell.angle_alpha   90.00
_cell.angle_beta   90.00
_cell.angle_gamma   90.00
#
_symmetry.space_group_name_H-M   'P 1'
#
loop_
_entity.id
_entity.type
_entity.pdbx_description
1 polymer ?
#
loop_
_entity_poly.entity_id
_entity_poly.type
_entity_poly.pdbx_seq_one_letter_code
_entity_poly.pdbx_strand_id
1 'polypeptide(L)'
;MSATLPFRDINVHASSTYYAFSSPSSPNAPTLVIDRPSGDLRLNDGKLTGGHRVSSISGILGIVKLRLGMAYAADGARKAVTDELSDSYVIVITKSQPMGRMKGHQIYKVISTEFMPLRERQLTDPDEQTYLTYLKTLIKSGPMYFSYSFDLTNSYQRQAQCDPSQPLWQRADDRFFWNRFVCSSLIDFREGQASGRMSAGPQPAVDAYILPVMFGMMNITSTSVKGNALTFVLITRRSRHRAGTRYMSRGADEQGHVSNFNETEQMVIMNDSASAGLTSFAGDQGFANRNPVDGKETQVLSYVQTRGSVPVFWAEVNNLHYVPTLQIRGIDSAKEAASRHFDEQIRLYGENYLLNLVNQKGREKRVKDAYEEITSLLQSSPVERHEADNKTNERFNVIEPNDKRGWYDHLHYVYFDFHNETKGLKWHRAQLLLDQLKDGLVAGGYFHGIDKPSGGVDVRRKQTAVVRTNCMDCLDRTNVVQSMLGRWTLTRQLIDLGVLKPGESAQDDQSFEHLFRNVWADNADVVSRSYSGTGALKTDFTRTGNRTRAGALQDLNSSITRY
;
A
#
# COMPACT_ATOMS: atom_id res chain seq x y z
N MET A 1 19.62 -6.68 19.97
CA MET A 1 19.53 -7.90 19.13
C MET A 1 19.46 -7.45 17.67
N SER A 2 20.18 -8.12 16.77
CA SER A 2 20.10 -7.82 15.32
C SER A 2 18.68 -8.04 14.82
N ALA A 3 18.19 -7.19 13.91
CA ALA A 3 16.90 -7.38 13.28
C ALA A 3 16.84 -8.76 12.61
N THR A 4 15.83 -9.57 12.93
CA THR A 4 15.62 -10.85 12.27
C THR A 4 15.02 -10.58 10.90
N LEU A 5 15.83 -10.77 9.86
CA LEU A 5 15.42 -10.58 8.48
C LEU A 5 14.69 -11.83 7.96
N PRO A 6 13.66 -11.68 7.11
CA PRO A 6 13.07 -12.80 6.41
C PRO A 6 14.09 -13.62 5.60
N PHE A 7 13.87 -14.94 5.57
CA PHE A 7 14.73 -15.85 4.79
C PHE A 7 14.62 -15.55 3.29
N ARG A 8 15.77 -15.49 2.62
CA ARG A 8 15.88 -15.11 1.21
C ARG A 8 15.70 -16.30 0.26
N ASP A 9 16.00 -17.47 0.77
CA ASP A 9 16.00 -18.77 0.10
C ASP A 9 15.37 -19.78 1.04
N ILE A 10 14.23 -20.33 0.63
CA ILE A 10 13.52 -21.37 1.38
C ILE A 10 13.40 -22.59 0.49
N ASN A 11 13.93 -23.72 0.96
CA ASN A 11 13.72 -25.03 0.36
C ASN A 11 12.46 -25.66 0.91
N VAL A 12 11.63 -26.16 0.00
CA VAL A 12 10.40 -26.87 0.34
C VAL A 12 10.63 -28.37 0.18
N HIS A 13 10.41 -29.10 1.28
CA HIS A 13 10.38 -30.54 1.30
C HIS A 13 8.93 -30.99 1.48
N ALA A 14 8.45 -31.80 0.54
CA ALA A 14 7.11 -32.38 0.65
C ALA A 14 7.21 -33.85 1.05
N SER A 15 6.33 -34.23 1.95
CA SER A 15 6.02 -35.61 2.28
C SER A 15 4.50 -35.81 2.24
N SER A 16 4.04 -37.05 2.32
CA SER A 16 2.62 -37.37 2.48
C SER A 16 2.06 -36.85 3.81
N THR A 17 2.91 -36.69 4.82
CA THR A 17 2.51 -36.32 6.19
C THR A 17 2.86 -34.90 6.60
N TYR A 18 3.71 -34.17 5.85
CA TYR A 18 4.07 -32.79 6.19
C TYR A 18 4.66 -32.01 5.00
N TYR A 19 4.63 -30.69 5.10
CA TYR A 19 5.47 -29.78 4.33
C TYR A 19 6.50 -29.12 5.25
N ALA A 20 7.76 -29.10 4.85
CA ALA A 20 8.84 -28.51 5.63
C ALA A 20 9.61 -27.45 4.84
N PHE A 21 9.88 -26.33 5.51
CA PHE A 21 10.46 -25.12 4.95
C PHE A 21 11.78 -24.82 5.67
N SER A 22 12.91 -25.09 5.02
CA SER A 22 14.25 -24.85 5.58
C SER A 22 14.96 -23.75 4.81
N SER A 23 15.77 -22.92 5.48
CA SER A 23 16.60 -21.92 4.79
C SER A 23 18.04 -22.41 4.63
N PRO A 24 18.52 -22.62 3.39
CA PRO A 24 19.91 -23.02 3.15
C PRO A 24 20.94 -21.99 3.62
N SER A 25 20.61 -20.70 3.51
CA SER A 25 21.49 -19.62 3.98
C SER A 25 21.57 -19.52 5.51
N SER A 26 20.69 -20.19 6.24
CA SER A 26 20.68 -20.22 7.71
C SER A 26 20.49 -21.66 8.21
N PRO A 27 21.50 -22.53 8.07
CA PRO A 27 21.36 -23.97 8.36
C PRO A 27 21.10 -24.29 9.84
N ASN A 28 21.41 -23.36 10.73
CA ASN A 28 21.17 -23.49 12.17
C ASN A 28 19.78 -22.97 12.60
N ALA A 29 19.00 -22.39 11.68
CA ALA A 29 17.66 -21.93 11.98
C ALA A 29 16.67 -23.11 12.04
N PRO A 30 15.67 -23.08 12.94
CA PRO A 30 14.66 -24.12 13.01
C PRO A 30 13.88 -24.19 11.71
N THR A 31 13.59 -25.41 11.27
CA THR A 31 12.76 -25.67 10.09
C THR A 31 11.28 -25.52 10.47
N LEU A 32 10.55 -24.68 9.74
CA LEU A 32 9.10 -24.59 9.86
C LEU A 32 8.45 -25.81 9.21
N VAL A 33 7.64 -26.54 9.96
CA VAL A 33 6.90 -27.72 9.50
C VAL A 33 5.41 -27.49 9.64
N ILE A 34 4.68 -27.84 8.58
CA ILE A 34 3.22 -27.81 8.50
C ILE A 34 2.76 -29.26 8.35
N ASP A 35 2.11 -29.81 9.36
CA ASP A 35 1.67 -31.21 9.35
C ASP A 35 0.43 -31.38 8.46
N ARG A 36 0.35 -32.51 7.75
CA ARG A 36 -0.74 -32.89 6.84
C ARG A 36 -1.49 -34.09 7.44
N PRO A 37 -2.83 -34.09 7.45
CA PRO A 37 -3.74 -33.08 6.90
C PRO A 37 -4.17 -32.00 7.91
N SER A 38 -3.67 -32.00 9.15
CA SER A 38 -4.20 -31.13 10.22
C SER A 38 -3.90 -29.65 10.00
N GLY A 39 -2.79 -29.32 9.35
CA GLY A 39 -2.31 -27.96 9.19
C GLY A 39 -1.71 -27.36 10.45
N ASP A 40 -1.39 -28.20 11.44
CA ASP A 40 -0.67 -27.77 12.64
C ASP A 40 0.74 -27.29 12.28
N LEU A 41 1.13 -26.20 12.91
CA LEU A 41 2.46 -25.59 12.75
C LEU A 41 3.37 -26.05 13.88
N ARG A 42 4.62 -26.42 13.53
CA ARG A 42 5.68 -26.71 14.50
C ARG A 42 7.04 -26.30 13.97
N LEU A 43 7.96 -25.99 14.89
CA LEU A 43 9.37 -25.80 14.59
C LEU A 43 10.14 -27.09 14.87
N ASN A 44 11.11 -27.41 14.02
CA ASN A 44 11.99 -28.55 14.21
C ASN A 44 13.46 -28.16 14.00
N ASP A 45 14.29 -28.44 15.00
CA ASP A 45 15.74 -28.19 14.96
C ASP A 45 16.54 -29.35 14.32
N GLY A 46 15.89 -30.50 14.11
CA GLY A 46 16.54 -31.71 13.59
C GLY A 46 16.44 -31.89 12.07
N LYS A 47 17.25 -32.81 11.53
CA LYS A 47 17.11 -33.29 10.14
C LYS A 47 15.79 -34.04 9.99
N LEU A 48 14.88 -33.52 9.17
CA LEU A 48 13.64 -34.20 8.80
C LEU A 48 13.96 -35.36 7.84
N THR A 49 13.72 -36.58 8.29
CA THR A 49 13.90 -37.81 7.50
C THR A 49 12.63 -38.10 6.68
N GLY A 50 12.77 -38.30 5.36
CA GLY A 50 11.69 -38.81 4.50
C GLY A 50 10.97 -37.81 3.60
N GLY A 51 11.43 -36.56 3.49
CA GLY A 51 10.90 -35.58 2.55
C GLY A 51 11.78 -35.42 1.31
N HIS A 52 11.21 -35.55 0.11
CA HIS A 52 11.92 -35.21 -1.13
C HIS A 52 11.91 -33.68 -1.30
N ARG A 53 13.05 -33.10 -1.69
CA ARG A 53 13.11 -31.67 -2.04
C ARG A 53 12.28 -31.46 -3.30
N VAL A 54 11.26 -30.62 -3.21
CA VAL A 54 10.34 -30.34 -4.32
C VAL A 54 10.79 -29.11 -5.08
N SER A 55 11.01 -28.00 -4.36
CA SER A 55 11.27 -26.70 -4.99
C SER A 55 12.05 -25.78 -4.06
N SER A 56 12.60 -24.71 -4.66
CA SER A 56 13.11 -23.55 -3.92
C SER A 56 12.15 -22.39 -4.17
N ILE A 57 11.75 -21.71 -3.10
CA ILE A 57 10.79 -20.61 -3.15
C ILE A 57 11.44 -19.32 -2.65
N SER A 58 10.95 -18.19 -3.12
CA SER A 58 11.35 -16.86 -2.64
C SER A 58 10.73 -16.54 -1.29
N GLY A 59 9.59 -17.14 -0.94
CA GLY A 59 8.93 -16.85 0.33
C GLY A 59 7.57 -17.52 0.46
N ILE A 60 7.04 -17.54 1.68
CA ILE A 60 5.68 -17.99 1.97
C ILE A 60 4.77 -16.76 1.89
N LEU A 61 3.77 -16.79 1.02
CA LEU A 61 2.79 -15.71 0.94
C LEU A 61 1.80 -15.79 2.11
N GLY A 62 1.40 -17.01 2.49
CA GLY A 62 0.56 -17.27 3.64
C GLY A 62 -0.17 -18.61 3.54
N ILE A 63 -1.09 -18.87 4.48
CA ILE A 63 -1.95 -20.05 4.55
C ILE A 63 -3.39 -19.58 4.50
N VAL A 64 -4.18 -20.10 3.56
CA VAL A 64 -5.60 -19.79 3.43
C VAL A 64 -6.43 -21.02 3.74
N LYS A 65 -7.48 -20.84 4.55
CA LYS A 65 -8.51 -21.85 4.78
C LYS A 65 -9.72 -21.51 3.93
N LEU A 66 -10.12 -22.40 3.03
CA LEU A 66 -11.35 -22.28 2.27
C LEU A 66 -12.41 -23.13 2.97
N ARG A 67 -13.46 -22.45 3.45
CA ARG A 67 -14.57 -23.13 4.11
C ARG A 67 -15.46 -23.75 3.05
N LEU A 68 -15.71 -25.05 3.15
CA LEU A 68 -16.68 -25.74 2.30
C LEU A 68 -18.07 -25.09 2.45
N GLY A 69 -18.74 -24.93 1.32
CA GLY A 69 -20.19 -24.77 1.26
C GLY A 69 -20.86 -25.97 1.92
N MET A 70 -22.05 -25.76 2.44
CA MET A 70 -22.81 -26.71 3.26
C MET A 70 -22.70 -28.17 2.79
N ALA A 71 -22.21 -29.07 3.64
CA ALA A 71 -22.41 -30.50 3.44
C ALA A 71 -23.86 -30.83 3.81
N TYR A 72 -24.65 -31.30 2.85
CA TYR A 72 -25.95 -31.91 3.13
C TYR A 72 -25.70 -33.27 3.78
N ALA A 73 -26.23 -33.47 4.99
CA ALA A 73 -26.30 -34.80 5.55
C ALA A 73 -27.26 -35.67 4.71
N ALA A 74 -27.05 -36.98 4.68
CA ALA A 74 -27.87 -37.92 3.89
C ALA A 74 -29.36 -37.91 4.27
N ASP A 75 -29.72 -37.30 5.41
CA ASP A 75 -31.08 -37.10 5.93
C ASP A 75 -31.69 -35.74 5.56
N GLY A 76 -30.98 -34.90 4.78
CA GLY A 76 -31.43 -33.57 4.39
C GLY A 76 -31.34 -32.50 5.49
N ALA A 77 -30.78 -32.82 6.66
CA ALA A 77 -30.61 -31.87 7.75
C ALA A 77 -29.41 -30.93 7.51
N ARG A 78 -29.61 -29.64 7.81
CA ARG A 78 -28.52 -28.65 7.81
C ARG A 78 -27.63 -28.90 9.04
N LYS A 79 -26.49 -29.56 8.86
CA LYS A 79 -25.47 -29.66 9.89
C LYS A 79 -24.48 -28.50 9.74
N ALA A 80 -24.21 -27.77 10.82
CA ALA A 80 -23.12 -26.80 10.84
C ALA A 80 -21.82 -27.54 10.48
N VAL A 81 -21.14 -27.10 9.41
CA VAL A 81 -19.86 -27.66 8.98
C VAL A 81 -18.88 -27.48 10.14
N THR A 82 -18.49 -28.60 10.77
CA THR A 82 -17.43 -28.65 11.78
C THR A 82 -16.11 -28.27 11.13
N ASP A 83 -15.19 -27.68 11.92
CA ASP A 83 -13.89 -27.17 11.46
C ASP A 83 -13.04 -28.24 10.73
N GLU A 84 -13.34 -29.52 10.97
CA GLU A 84 -12.74 -30.72 10.38
C GLU A 84 -12.89 -30.82 8.84
N LEU A 85 -13.85 -30.11 8.26
CA LEU A 85 -14.13 -30.13 6.82
C LEU A 85 -13.49 -28.97 6.06
N SER A 86 -12.88 -27.97 6.71
CA SER A 86 -12.22 -26.88 5.97
C SER A 86 -10.91 -27.33 5.32
N ASP A 87 -10.71 -26.99 4.04
CA ASP A 87 -9.49 -27.33 3.31
C ASP A 87 -8.53 -26.14 3.34
N SER A 88 -7.27 -26.44 3.65
CA SER A 88 -6.22 -25.45 3.87
C SER A 88 -5.16 -25.53 2.78
N TYR A 89 -4.75 -24.38 2.27
CA TYR A 89 -3.76 -24.25 1.20
C TYR A 89 -2.61 -23.36 1.66
N VAL A 90 -1.39 -23.85 1.49
CA VAL A 90 -0.19 -23.04 1.68
C VAL A 90 0.14 -22.37 0.36
N ILE A 91 0.24 -21.04 0.37
CA ILE A 91 0.55 -20.25 -0.83
C ILE A 91 2.02 -19.85 -0.76
N VAL A 92 2.80 -20.29 -1.75
CA VAL A 92 4.24 -20.04 -1.82
C VAL A 92 4.60 -19.23 -3.06
N ILE A 93 5.60 -18.37 -2.95
CA ILE A 93 6.14 -17.57 -4.05
C ILE A 93 7.25 -18.36 -4.73
N THR A 94 6.95 -18.95 -5.88
CA THR A 94 7.90 -19.80 -6.62
C THR A 94 8.85 -18.99 -7.48
N LYS A 95 8.41 -17.83 -7.99
CA LYS A 95 9.23 -16.96 -8.84
C LYS A 95 9.03 -15.50 -8.49
N SER A 96 10.16 -14.80 -8.32
CA SER A 96 10.22 -13.36 -8.11
C SER A 96 11.20 -12.70 -9.08
N GLN A 97 10.89 -11.49 -9.54
CA GLN A 97 11.74 -10.69 -10.42
C GLN A 97 12.37 -9.53 -9.63
N PRO A 98 13.69 -9.32 -9.70
CA PRO A 98 14.31 -8.13 -9.11
C PRO A 98 13.89 -6.88 -9.88
N MET A 99 13.35 -5.88 -9.18
CA MET A 99 12.89 -4.60 -9.76
C MET A 99 13.96 -3.51 -9.71
N GLY A 100 14.86 -3.57 -8.75
CA GLY A 100 15.90 -2.58 -8.52
C GLY A 100 16.38 -2.58 -7.07
N ARG A 101 17.36 -1.73 -6.79
CA ARG A 101 17.89 -1.51 -5.44
C ARG A 101 17.54 -0.11 -4.96
N MET A 102 17.23 0.00 -3.68
CA MET A 102 17.08 1.25 -2.97
C MET A 102 18.03 1.23 -1.78
N LYS A 103 19.05 2.10 -1.78
CA LYS A 103 20.08 2.11 -0.74
C LYS A 103 20.74 0.75 -0.52
N GLY A 104 20.99 0.02 -1.61
CA GLY A 104 21.50 -1.36 -1.56
C GLY A 104 20.47 -2.44 -1.18
N HIS A 105 19.25 -2.09 -0.73
CA HIS A 105 18.18 -3.05 -0.48
C HIS A 105 17.54 -3.50 -1.78
N GLN A 106 17.62 -4.80 -2.07
CA GLN A 106 16.99 -5.39 -3.26
C GLN A 106 15.47 -5.51 -3.07
N ILE A 107 14.74 -5.12 -4.10
CA ILE A 107 13.28 -5.20 -4.15
C ILE A 107 12.85 -6.15 -5.26
N TYR A 108 11.80 -6.91 -4.98
CA TYR A 108 11.31 -7.98 -5.82
C TYR A 108 9.82 -7.81 -6.13
N LYS A 109 9.43 -8.17 -7.35
CA LYS A 109 8.05 -8.34 -7.79
C LYS A 109 7.69 -9.82 -7.80
N VAL A 110 6.53 -10.18 -7.28
CA VAL A 110 5.99 -11.55 -7.34
C VAL A 110 5.55 -11.83 -8.79
N ILE A 111 6.04 -12.94 -9.37
CA ILE A 111 5.72 -13.35 -10.74
C ILE A 111 4.84 -14.59 -10.76
N SER A 112 5.14 -15.56 -9.91
CA SER A 112 4.41 -16.83 -9.86
C SER A 112 4.26 -17.30 -8.41
N THR A 113 3.11 -17.88 -8.15
CA THR A 113 2.73 -18.46 -6.86
C THR A 113 2.15 -19.84 -7.08
N GLU A 114 2.41 -20.74 -6.13
CA GLU A 114 1.87 -22.10 -6.13
C GLU A 114 1.01 -22.31 -4.88
N PHE A 115 -0.06 -23.10 -5.05
CA PHE A 115 -1.00 -23.45 -3.99
C PHE A 115 -0.80 -24.92 -3.64
N MET A 116 -0.29 -25.18 -2.44
CA MET A 116 0.01 -26.51 -1.95
C MET A 116 -1.12 -26.98 -1.02
N PRO A 117 -1.92 -27.99 -1.40
CA PRO A 117 -3.04 -28.47 -0.60
C PRO A 117 -2.54 -29.31 0.59
N LEU A 118 -3.03 -29.01 1.80
CA LEU A 118 -2.70 -29.82 2.98
C LEU A 118 -3.34 -31.21 2.94
N ARG A 119 -4.48 -31.35 2.26
CA ARG A 119 -5.22 -32.62 2.11
C ARG A 119 -5.30 -33.01 0.63
N GLU A 120 -4.90 -34.23 0.30
CA GLU A 120 -5.09 -34.83 -1.03
C GLU A 120 -6.43 -35.54 -1.07
N ARG A 121 -7.39 -35.05 -1.88
CA ARG A 121 -8.71 -35.67 -2.08
C ARG A 121 -8.84 -36.26 -3.48
N GLN A 122 -9.67 -37.29 -3.59
CA GLN A 122 -10.13 -37.84 -4.89
C GLN A 122 -11.35 -37.09 -5.44
N LEU A 123 -12.10 -36.36 -4.60
CA LEU A 123 -13.32 -35.62 -4.97
C LEU A 123 -13.16 -34.13 -4.59
N THR A 124 -13.30 -33.25 -5.56
CA THR A 124 -13.21 -31.78 -5.41
C THR A 124 -14.60 -31.14 -5.43
N ASP A 125 -14.86 -30.22 -4.51
CA ASP A 125 -16.09 -29.42 -4.50
C ASP A 125 -16.06 -28.35 -5.61
N PRO A 126 -17.09 -28.23 -6.46
CA PRO A 126 -17.19 -27.19 -7.50
C PRO A 126 -17.11 -25.75 -6.97
N ASP A 127 -17.68 -25.45 -5.80
CA ASP A 127 -17.67 -24.12 -5.20
C ASP A 127 -16.25 -23.76 -4.74
N GLU A 128 -15.56 -24.71 -4.09
CA GLU A 128 -14.17 -24.55 -3.68
C GLU A 128 -13.26 -24.31 -4.90
N GLN A 129 -13.45 -25.08 -5.97
CA GLN A 129 -12.70 -24.92 -7.20
C GLN A 129 -12.93 -23.52 -7.82
N THR A 130 -14.14 -23.00 -7.70
CA THR A 130 -14.49 -21.64 -8.14
C THR A 130 -13.75 -20.58 -7.32
N TYR A 131 -13.77 -20.68 -5.98
CA TYR A 131 -13.03 -19.78 -5.11
C TYR A 131 -11.51 -19.84 -5.33
N LEU A 132 -10.95 -21.03 -5.48
CA LEU A 132 -9.54 -21.22 -5.82
C LEU A 132 -9.18 -20.58 -7.16
N THR A 133 -10.07 -20.67 -8.15
CA THR A 133 -9.86 -20.05 -9.46
C THR A 133 -9.86 -18.52 -9.34
N TYR A 134 -10.78 -17.94 -8.58
CA TYR A 134 -10.79 -16.49 -8.32
C TYR A 134 -9.53 -16.04 -7.58
N LEU A 135 -9.12 -16.77 -6.55
CA LEU A 135 -7.93 -16.43 -5.76
C LEU A 135 -6.66 -16.54 -6.61
N LYS A 136 -6.50 -17.62 -7.39
CA LYS A 136 -5.38 -17.79 -8.33
C LYS A 136 -5.36 -16.67 -9.37
N THR A 137 -6.52 -16.27 -9.89
CA THR A 137 -6.62 -15.18 -10.88
C THR A 137 -6.24 -13.83 -10.27
N LEU A 138 -6.70 -13.53 -9.06
CA LEU A 138 -6.35 -12.32 -8.33
C LEU A 138 -4.85 -12.23 -8.06
N ILE A 139 -4.25 -13.31 -7.53
CA ILE A 139 -2.81 -13.34 -7.20
C ILE A 139 -1.95 -13.29 -8.47
N LYS A 140 -2.34 -13.99 -9.54
CA LYS A 140 -1.61 -13.99 -10.81
C LYS A 140 -1.61 -12.61 -11.50
N SER A 141 -2.71 -11.86 -11.38
CA SER A 141 -2.83 -10.53 -11.99
C SER A 141 -2.39 -9.39 -11.05
N GLY A 142 -2.25 -9.67 -9.77
CA GLY A 142 -1.96 -8.70 -8.72
C GLY A 142 -0.53 -8.14 -8.80
N PRO A 143 -0.35 -6.81 -8.80
CA PRO A 143 0.97 -6.19 -8.78
C PRO A 143 1.51 -6.19 -7.33
N MET A 144 2.11 -7.31 -6.94
CA MET A 144 2.66 -7.54 -5.60
C MET A 144 4.18 -7.37 -5.55
N TYR A 145 4.66 -6.71 -4.50
CA TYR A 145 6.07 -6.40 -4.29
C TYR A 145 6.49 -6.69 -2.85
N PHE A 146 7.74 -7.09 -2.66
CA PHE A 146 8.31 -7.34 -1.34
C PHE A 146 9.81 -7.06 -1.33
N SER A 147 10.38 -6.95 -0.13
CA SER A 147 11.81 -6.98 0.11
C SER A 147 12.10 -7.72 1.41
N TYR A 148 13.24 -8.42 1.47
CA TYR A 148 13.68 -9.12 2.67
C TYR A 148 14.34 -8.22 3.71
N SER A 149 14.62 -6.95 3.36
CA SER A 149 15.40 -6.06 4.24
C SER A 149 14.85 -4.64 4.32
N PHE A 150 13.89 -4.30 3.46
CA PHE A 150 13.28 -2.99 3.40
C PHE A 150 11.77 -3.11 3.56
N ASP A 151 11.17 -2.22 4.35
CA ASP A 151 9.74 -2.22 4.59
C ASP A 151 9.02 -1.40 3.52
N LEU A 152 8.39 -2.08 2.57
CA LEU A 152 7.62 -1.42 1.50
C LEU A 152 6.23 -0.96 1.94
N THR A 153 5.77 -1.35 3.13
CA THR A 153 4.43 -1.02 3.63
C THR A 153 4.39 0.38 4.26
N ASN A 154 5.50 0.82 4.84
CA ASN A 154 5.64 2.15 5.42
C ASN A 154 6.20 3.16 4.41
N SER A 155 5.91 4.44 4.64
CA SER A 155 6.66 5.52 4.00
C SER A 155 8.06 5.60 4.60
N TYR A 156 9.00 6.16 3.86
CA TYR A 156 10.37 6.29 4.35
C TYR A 156 10.45 7.10 5.66
N GLN A 157 9.60 8.13 5.80
CA GLN A 157 9.48 8.90 7.03
C GLN A 157 9.05 8.04 8.23
N ARG A 158 8.05 7.17 8.06
CA ARG A 158 7.58 6.28 9.13
C ARG A 158 8.64 5.24 9.47
N GLN A 159 9.25 4.64 8.45
CA GLN A 159 10.32 3.67 8.63
C GLN A 159 11.54 4.26 9.37
N ALA A 160 11.89 5.53 9.14
CA ALA A 160 12.96 6.22 9.84
C ALA A 160 12.66 6.45 11.35
N GLN A 161 11.40 6.33 11.77
CA GLN A 161 10.97 6.46 13.16
C GLN A 161 10.73 5.11 13.84
N CYS A 162 10.68 4.01 13.08
CA CYS A 162 10.49 2.67 13.62
C CYS A 162 11.76 2.16 14.31
N ASP A 163 11.58 1.32 15.33
CA ASP A 163 12.69 0.62 15.97
C ASP A 163 13.25 -0.44 15.00
N PRO A 164 14.51 -0.33 14.56
CA PRO A 164 15.12 -1.30 13.65
C PRO A 164 15.29 -2.68 14.30
N SER A 165 15.22 -2.81 15.63
CA SER A 165 15.39 -4.08 16.34
C SER A 165 14.22 -5.06 16.14
N GLN A 166 13.04 -4.53 15.83
CA GLN A 166 11.83 -5.33 15.62
C GLN A 166 11.84 -6.04 14.26
N PRO A 167 11.24 -7.24 14.16
CA PRO A 167 11.12 -7.97 12.90
C PRO A 167 10.26 -7.20 11.90
N LEU A 168 10.54 -7.41 10.61
CA LEU A 168 9.96 -6.62 9.52
C LEU A 168 8.42 -6.56 9.55
N TRP A 169 7.77 -7.68 9.87
CA TRP A 169 6.32 -7.80 9.88
C TRP A 169 5.63 -7.08 11.04
N GLN A 170 6.31 -6.86 12.16
CA GLN A 170 5.77 -6.10 13.30
C GLN A 170 5.82 -4.60 13.05
N ARG A 171 6.83 -4.15 12.31
CA ARG A 171 6.98 -2.74 11.92
C ARG A 171 6.05 -2.35 10.78
N ALA A 172 5.60 -3.33 10.00
CA ALA A 172 4.80 -3.10 8.80
C ALA A 172 3.49 -2.36 9.10
N ASP A 173 3.13 -1.43 8.21
CA ASP A 173 1.85 -0.72 8.25
C ASP A 173 0.72 -1.70 7.90
N ASP A 174 -0.17 -1.98 8.85
CA ASP A 174 -1.26 -2.94 8.67
C ASP A 174 -2.13 -2.63 7.45
N ARG A 175 -2.32 -1.35 7.14
CA ARG A 175 -3.13 -0.90 6.00
C ARG A 175 -2.53 -1.41 4.68
N PHE A 176 -1.20 -1.50 4.58
CA PHE A 176 -0.50 -1.85 3.35
C PHE A 176 0.14 -3.24 3.38
N PHE A 177 0.00 -3.99 4.48
CA PHE A 177 0.41 -5.38 4.60
C PHE A 177 -0.66 -6.30 3.98
N TRP A 178 -0.64 -6.43 2.65
CA TRP A 178 -1.71 -7.07 1.88
C TRP A 178 -1.96 -8.54 2.29
N ASN A 179 -0.91 -9.32 2.48
CA ASN A 179 -1.00 -10.73 2.87
C ASN A 179 -1.14 -10.96 4.39
N ARG A 180 -1.40 -9.92 5.19
CA ARG A 180 -1.55 -10.06 6.65
C ARG A 180 -2.63 -11.07 7.06
N PHE A 181 -3.76 -11.13 6.33
CA PHE A 181 -4.82 -12.12 6.60
C PHE A 181 -4.33 -13.56 6.40
N VAL A 182 -3.69 -13.86 5.26
CA VAL A 182 -3.18 -15.21 5.00
C VAL A 182 -1.96 -15.54 5.87
N CYS A 183 -1.28 -14.54 6.42
CA CYS A 183 -0.24 -14.76 7.42
C CYS A 183 -0.79 -14.95 8.86
N SER A 184 -2.09 -14.84 9.12
CA SER A 184 -2.64 -14.91 10.48
C SER A 184 -2.22 -16.18 11.20
N SER A 185 -2.33 -17.35 10.57
CA SER A 185 -1.92 -18.63 11.16
C SER A 185 -0.45 -18.65 11.61
N LEU A 186 0.44 -17.99 10.86
CA LEU A 186 1.86 -17.89 11.21
C LEU A 186 2.10 -16.88 12.35
N ILE A 187 1.35 -15.78 12.35
CA ILE A 187 1.42 -14.74 13.39
C ILE A 187 0.89 -15.29 14.72
N ASP A 188 -0.27 -15.95 14.69
CA ASP A 188 -0.88 -16.58 15.87
C ASP A 188 0.05 -17.65 16.45
N PHE A 189 0.72 -18.43 15.60
CA PHE A 189 1.72 -19.41 16.02
C PHE A 189 2.96 -18.76 16.64
N ARG A 190 3.44 -17.66 16.07
CA ARG A 190 4.53 -16.86 16.65
C ARG A 190 4.15 -16.31 18.02
N GLU A 191 2.92 -15.83 18.19
CA GLU A 191 2.42 -15.27 19.45
C GLU A 191 2.04 -16.33 20.51
N GLY A 192 2.05 -17.61 20.15
CA GLY A 192 1.65 -18.70 21.04
C GLY A 192 0.13 -18.83 21.21
N GLN A 193 -0.65 -18.23 20.31
CA GLN A 193 -2.11 -18.26 20.30
C GLN A 193 -2.67 -19.31 19.32
N ALA A 194 -1.82 -20.07 18.63
CA ALA A 194 -2.26 -21.06 17.66
C ALA A 194 -3.06 -22.20 18.32
N SER A 195 -4.19 -22.54 17.71
CA SER A 195 -5.01 -23.69 18.05
C SER A 195 -4.32 -24.99 17.64
N GLY A 196 -3.46 -25.54 18.49
CA GLY A 196 -2.75 -26.79 18.23
C GLY A 196 -2.14 -27.41 19.49
N ARG A 197 -1.96 -28.74 19.49
CA ARG A 197 -1.47 -29.52 20.65
C ARG A 197 -0.04 -29.15 21.11
N MET A 198 0.68 -28.34 20.34
CA MET A 198 2.10 -28.02 20.55
C MET A 198 2.42 -26.53 20.69
N SER A 199 1.43 -25.63 20.80
CA SER A 199 1.71 -24.20 21.02
C SER A 199 2.07 -23.93 22.48
N ALA A 200 3.32 -24.21 22.85
CA ALA A 200 3.89 -23.87 24.15
C ALA A 200 4.65 -22.53 24.03
N GLY A 201 3.93 -21.42 24.18
CA GLY A 201 4.50 -20.07 24.29
C GLY A 201 5.00 -19.45 22.97
N PRO A 202 5.53 -18.20 23.03
CA PRO A 202 5.96 -17.45 21.85
C PRO A 202 7.12 -18.11 21.11
N GLN A 203 7.04 -18.18 19.78
CA GLN A 203 8.03 -18.81 18.90
C GLN A 203 8.71 -17.77 18.00
N PRO A 204 9.72 -17.03 18.50
CA PRO A 204 10.34 -15.91 17.78
C PRO A 204 11.04 -16.33 16.49
N ALA A 205 11.47 -17.58 16.37
CA ALA A 205 12.14 -18.04 15.15
C ALA A 205 11.23 -18.08 13.90
N VAL A 206 9.91 -17.98 14.09
CA VAL A 206 8.93 -17.84 13.00
C VAL A 206 9.02 -16.46 12.32
N ASP A 207 9.60 -15.45 12.98
CA ASP A 207 9.67 -14.08 12.47
C ASP A 207 10.32 -14.00 11.08
N ALA A 208 11.29 -14.88 10.80
CA ALA A 208 11.99 -14.94 9.51
C ALA A 208 11.18 -15.60 8.37
N TYR A 209 10.06 -16.26 8.67
CA TYR A 209 9.16 -16.84 7.67
C TYR A 209 8.01 -15.90 7.28
N ILE A 210 7.75 -14.86 8.08
CA ILE A 210 6.66 -13.92 7.84
C ILE A 210 7.19 -12.78 6.94
N LEU A 211 6.77 -12.81 5.68
CA LEU A 211 7.18 -11.83 4.66
C LEU A 211 6.04 -10.84 4.35
N PRO A 212 6.17 -9.56 4.69
CA PRO A 212 5.22 -8.54 4.28
C PRO A 212 5.25 -8.30 2.77
N VAL A 213 4.09 -8.41 2.13
CA VAL A 213 3.89 -8.14 0.71
C VAL A 213 2.99 -6.93 0.54
N MET A 214 3.44 -5.98 -0.27
CA MET A 214 2.71 -4.77 -0.63
C MET A 214 1.99 -5.00 -1.97
N PHE A 215 0.76 -4.48 -2.08
CA PHE A 215 -0.03 -4.50 -3.31
C PHE A 215 -0.14 -3.08 -3.88
N GLY A 216 0.23 -2.88 -5.14
CA GLY A 216 0.15 -1.57 -5.76
C GLY A 216 1.10 -1.39 -6.93
N MET A 217 1.85 -0.29 -7.00
CA MET A 217 2.82 -0.04 -8.06
C MET A 217 4.16 0.34 -7.47
N MET A 218 5.23 -0.14 -8.10
CA MET A 218 6.58 0.30 -7.76
C MET A 218 7.43 0.40 -9.02
N ASN A 219 8.14 1.51 -9.14
CA ASN A 219 9.14 1.74 -10.18
C ASN A 219 10.37 2.42 -9.56
N ILE A 220 11.55 1.89 -9.89
CA ILE A 220 12.86 2.41 -9.50
C ILE A 220 13.61 2.67 -10.80
N THR A 221 13.98 3.92 -11.07
CA THR A 221 14.73 4.27 -12.28
C THR A 221 15.91 5.16 -11.92
N SER A 222 17.10 4.76 -12.35
CA SER A 222 18.29 5.61 -12.28
C SER A 222 18.30 6.59 -13.45
N THR A 223 18.48 7.86 -13.17
CA THR A 223 18.48 8.94 -14.14
C THR A 223 19.47 10.04 -13.72
N SER A 224 19.56 11.10 -14.49
CA SER A 224 20.40 12.25 -14.15
C SER A 224 19.67 13.53 -14.51
N VAL A 225 19.77 14.54 -13.67
CA VAL A 225 19.26 15.89 -13.96
C VAL A 225 20.43 16.86 -13.93
N LYS A 226 20.65 17.57 -15.04
CA LYS A 226 21.78 18.50 -15.22
C LYS A 226 23.15 17.90 -14.84
N GLY A 227 23.36 16.64 -15.21
CA GLY A 227 24.61 15.92 -14.94
C GLY A 227 24.75 15.34 -13.52
N ASN A 228 23.80 15.58 -12.62
CA ASN A 228 23.78 14.95 -11.30
C ASN A 228 22.98 13.65 -11.36
N ALA A 229 23.63 12.52 -11.05
CA ALA A 229 22.97 11.22 -10.99
C ALA A 229 22.00 11.15 -9.81
N LEU A 230 20.79 10.64 -10.07
CA LEU A 230 19.74 10.45 -9.08
C LEU A 230 18.95 9.17 -9.35
N THR A 231 18.47 8.53 -8.29
CA THR A 231 17.51 7.44 -8.40
C THR A 231 16.12 7.98 -8.10
N PHE A 232 15.25 7.93 -9.10
CA PHE A 232 13.84 8.30 -8.97
C PHE A 232 13.03 7.04 -8.64
N VAL A 233 12.26 7.12 -7.57
CA VAL A 233 11.39 6.02 -7.13
C VAL A 233 9.96 6.53 -7.02
N LEU A 234 9.01 5.77 -7.58
CA LEU A 234 7.59 5.99 -7.36
C LEU A 234 6.99 4.70 -6.79
N ILE A 235 6.34 4.83 -5.63
CA ILE A 235 5.66 3.74 -4.93
C ILE A 235 4.21 4.16 -4.73
N THR A 236 3.27 3.31 -5.12
CA THR A 236 1.86 3.46 -4.75
C THR A 236 1.45 2.21 -3.98
N ARG A 237 1.09 2.38 -2.71
CA ARG A 237 0.61 1.32 -1.83
C ARG A 237 -0.92 1.38 -1.77
N ARG A 238 -1.60 0.26 -2.00
CA ARG A 238 -3.05 0.15 -1.87
C ARG A 238 -3.42 -0.45 -0.53
N SER A 239 -4.38 0.16 0.15
CA SER A 239 -4.91 -0.37 1.40
C SER A 239 -5.58 -1.73 1.18
N ARG A 240 -5.34 -2.67 2.10
CA ARG A 240 -6.05 -3.95 2.17
C ARG A 240 -7.51 -3.78 2.63
N HIS A 241 -7.79 -2.72 3.38
CA HIS A 241 -9.12 -2.46 3.95
C HIS A 241 -10.06 -1.93 2.88
N ARG A 242 -11.30 -2.45 2.88
CA ARG A 242 -12.40 -2.05 1.98
C ARG A 242 -11.98 -1.97 0.49
N ALA A 243 -11.04 -2.83 0.07
CA ALA A 243 -10.63 -2.92 -1.33
C ALA A 243 -11.76 -3.56 -2.15
N GLY A 244 -12.07 -2.97 -3.31
CA GLY A 244 -13.06 -3.54 -4.22
C GLY A 244 -13.14 -2.77 -5.53
N THR A 245 -13.87 -3.35 -6.49
CA THR A 245 -14.10 -2.72 -7.79
C THR A 245 -15.03 -1.52 -7.65
N ARG A 246 -14.97 -0.62 -8.64
CA ARG A 246 -15.70 0.66 -8.68
C ARG A 246 -17.16 0.58 -8.24
N TYR A 247 -17.92 -0.46 -8.61
CA TYR A 247 -19.34 -0.57 -8.27
C TYR A 247 -19.62 -1.34 -6.97
N MET A 248 -18.63 -2.07 -6.45
CA MET A 248 -18.78 -2.90 -5.24
C MET A 248 -18.29 -2.23 -3.97
N SER A 249 -17.31 -1.33 -4.06
CA SER A 249 -16.73 -0.68 -2.88
C SER A 249 -16.65 0.83 -3.06
N ARG A 250 -17.52 1.55 -2.35
CA ARG A 250 -17.58 3.02 -2.26
C ARG A 250 -17.80 3.46 -0.80
N GLY A 251 -17.37 4.68 -0.47
CA GLY A 251 -17.55 5.28 0.86
C GLY A 251 -16.61 4.75 1.94
N ALA A 252 -16.94 5.05 3.20
CA ALA A 252 -16.30 4.50 4.39
C ALA A 252 -17.04 3.26 4.93
N ASP A 253 -16.36 2.40 5.67
CA ASP A 253 -17.01 1.45 6.59
C ASP A 253 -17.25 2.06 7.96
N GLU A 254 -17.93 1.30 8.82
CA GLU A 254 -18.21 1.72 10.20
C GLU A 254 -16.93 1.92 11.00
N GLN A 255 -15.81 1.29 10.65
CA GLN A 255 -14.52 1.44 11.32
C GLN A 255 -13.75 2.69 10.89
N GLY A 256 -14.22 3.38 9.83
CA GLY A 256 -13.58 4.57 9.27
C GLY A 256 -12.63 4.24 8.11
N HIS A 257 -12.53 2.99 7.65
CA HIS A 257 -11.72 2.68 6.48
C HIS A 257 -12.46 3.05 5.19
N VAL A 258 -11.84 3.94 4.41
CA VAL A 258 -12.39 4.34 3.10
C VAL A 258 -12.04 3.34 2.01
N SER A 259 -12.98 3.12 1.10
CA SER A 259 -12.77 2.32 -0.09
C SER A 259 -11.61 2.85 -0.93
N ASN A 260 -10.78 1.93 -1.41
CA ASN A 260 -9.71 2.21 -2.37
C ASN A 260 -8.71 3.30 -1.93
N PHE A 261 -8.42 3.36 -0.63
CA PHE A 261 -7.35 4.18 -0.09
C PHE A 261 -6.00 3.77 -0.69
N ASN A 262 -5.24 4.75 -1.19
CA ASN A 262 -3.89 4.55 -1.66
C ASN A 262 -2.97 5.64 -1.13
N GLU A 263 -1.75 5.27 -0.82
CA GLU A 263 -0.65 6.17 -0.51
C GLU A 263 0.37 6.13 -1.65
N THR A 264 0.62 7.27 -2.26
CA THR A 264 1.61 7.44 -3.34
C THR A 264 2.81 8.19 -2.79
N GLU A 265 3.98 7.57 -2.77
CA GLU A 265 5.25 8.13 -2.33
C GLU A 265 6.20 8.28 -3.52
N GLN A 266 6.68 9.49 -3.71
CA GLN A 266 7.73 9.83 -4.65
C GLN A 266 9.02 10.04 -3.87
N MET A 267 10.08 9.33 -4.24
CA MET A 267 11.39 9.46 -3.62
C MET A 267 12.48 9.83 -4.62
N VAL A 268 13.44 10.61 -4.15
CA VAL A 268 14.67 10.93 -4.84
C VAL A 268 15.81 10.53 -3.94
N ILE A 269 16.70 9.69 -4.46
CA ILE A 269 17.91 9.27 -3.76
C ILE A 269 19.12 9.81 -4.52
N MET A 270 19.97 10.56 -3.81
CA MET A 270 21.22 11.13 -4.32
C MET A 270 22.41 10.44 -3.67
N ASN A 271 23.52 10.34 -4.40
CA ASN A 271 24.77 9.74 -3.93
C ASN A 271 24.58 8.29 -3.42
N ASP A 272 23.74 7.50 -4.10
CA ASP A 272 23.53 6.08 -3.78
C ASP A 272 24.60 5.20 -4.45
N SER A 273 25.81 5.25 -3.91
CA SER A 273 26.92 4.40 -4.37
C SER A 273 26.63 2.90 -4.16
N ALA A 274 25.73 2.56 -3.22
CA ALA A 274 25.35 1.18 -2.92
C ALA A 274 24.40 0.58 -3.97
N SER A 275 23.59 1.40 -4.64
CA SER A 275 22.71 0.97 -5.74
C SER A 275 23.35 1.12 -7.12
N ALA A 276 24.49 1.81 -7.25
CA ALA A 276 25.23 1.99 -8.50
C ALA A 276 26.14 0.80 -8.89
N GLY A 277 26.31 -0.21 -8.02
CA GLY A 277 27.14 -1.37 -8.30
C GLY A 277 26.55 -2.32 -9.35
N LEU A 278 27.35 -2.67 -10.36
CA LEU A 278 27.06 -3.78 -11.29
C LEU A 278 26.70 -5.06 -10.51
N THR A 279 25.80 -5.87 -11.07
CA THR A 279 25.34 -7.17 -10.55
C THR A 279 26.50 -8.08 -10.15
N SER A 280 26.93 -8.03 -8.89
CA SER A 280 27.81 -9.05 -8.30
C SER A 280 26.94 -10.07 -7.59
N PHE A 281 26.76 -11.22 -8.26
CA PHE A 281 26.32 -12.47 -7.66
C PHE A 281 27.51 -13.07 -6.90
N ALA A 282 27.53 -12.92 -5.59
CA ALA A 282 28.16 -13.85 -4.64
C ALA A 282 27.95 -13.29 -3.24
N GLY A 283 27.44 -14.13 -2.34
CA GLY A 283 27.57 -13.87 -0.92
C GLY A 283 29.06 -13.88 -0.58
N ASP A 284 29.59 -12.74 -0.19
CA ASP A 284 30.79 -12.72 0.61
C ASP A 284 30.84 -11.44 1.44
N GLN A 285 31.52 -11.52 2.56
CA GLN A 285 31.67 -10.50 3.61
C GLN A 285 32.49 -9.28 3.16
N GLY A 286 32.19 -8.73 1.98
CA GLY A 286 32.91 -7.60 1.37
C GLY A 286 32.37 -6.22 1.74
N PHE A 287 31.48 -6.09 2.73
CA PHE A 287 30.87 -4.81 3.12
C PHE A 287 31.75 -3.92 4.02
N ALA A 288 32.99 -4.31 4.30
CA ALA A 288 33.87 -3.54 5.19
C ALA A 288 34.90 -2.64 4.47
N ASN A 289 35.09 -2.75 3.14
CA ASN A 289 36.24 -2.08 2.51
C ASN A 289 36.01 -1.56 1.09
N ARG A 290 34.95 -0.77 0.89
CA ARG A 290 34.92 0.19 -0.22
C ARG A 290 34.91 1.60 0.35
N ASN A 291 36.04 2.28 0.16
CA ASN A 291 36.13 3.73 0.39
C ASN A 291 35.00 4.43 -0.38
N PRO A 292 34.22 5.32 0.26
CA PRO A 292 33.19 6.07 -0.43
C PRO A 292 33.83 6.87 -1.56
N VAL A 293 33.49 6.50 -2.81
CA VAL A 293 33.89 7.28 -3.97
C VAL A 293 33.03 8.53 -3.96
N ASP A 294 33.70 9.65 -3.73
CA ASP A 294 33.17 10.98 -3.45
C ASP A 294 32.49 11.08 -2.08
N GLY A 295 33.10 11.82 -1.14
CA GLY A 295 32.72 11.92 0.28
C GLY A 295 31.39 12.62 0.56
N LYS A 296 30.37 12.43 -0.27
CA LYS A 296 29.01 12.95 -0.11
C LYS A 296 28.11 11.86 0.46
N GLU A 297 27.50 12.15 1.60
CA GLU A 297 26.54 11.27 2.25
C GLU A 297 25.33 11.01 1.34
N THR A 298 24.77 9.80 1.42
CA THR A 298 23.54 9.42 0.69
C THR A 298 22.36 10.22 1.24
N GLN A 299 21.66 10.92 0.35
CA GLN A 299 20.51 11.74 0.73
C GLN A 299 19.23 11.14 0.17
N VAL A 300 18.20 11.06 1.02
CA VAL A 300 16.90 10.53 0.67
C VAL A 300 15.84 11.60 0.90
N LEU A 301 15.13 11.91 -0.17
CA LEU A 301 14.01 12.84 -0.15
C LEU A 301 12.76 12.04 -0.47
N SER A 302 11.70 12.22 0.32
CA SER A 302 10.43 11.52 0.13
C SER A 302 9.27 12.51 0.23
N TYR A 303 8.31 12.36 -0.68
CA TYR A 303 7.07 13.12 -0.72
C TYR A 303 5.88 12.17 -0.84
N VAL A 304 5.02 12.18 0.16
CA VAL A 304 3.83 11.33 0.27
C VAL A 304 2.58 12.11 -0.10
N GLN A 305 1.69 11.47 -0.85
CA GLN A 305 0.34 11.95 -1.18
C GLN A 305 -0.66 10.82 -0.93
N THR A 306 -1.88 11.17 -0.58
CA THR A 306 -2.95 10.17 -0.37
C THR A 306 -4.09 10.37 -1.35
N ARG A 307 -4.84 9.30 -1.59
CA ARG A 307 -6.11 9.33 -2.29
C ARG A 307 -7.04 8.27 -1.74
N GLY A 308 -8.33 8.49 -1.83
CA GLY A 308 -9.31 7.49 -1.41
C GLY A 308 -10.73 7.92 -1.74
N SER A 309 -11.69 7.06 -1.40
CA SER A 309 -13.09 7.44 -1.46
C SER A 309 -13.40 8.56 -0.46
N VAL A 310 -14.52 9.24 -0.70
CA VAL A 310 -15.08 10.21 0.23
C VAL A 310 -15.52 9.47 1.51
N PRO A 311 -15.12 9.94 2.71
CA PRO A 311 -15.38 9.27 3.99
C PRO A 311 -16.83 9.48 4.47
N VAL A 312 -17.79 9.11 3.63
CA VAL A 312 -19.22 9.10 3.96
C VAL A 312 -19.81 7.74 3.59
N PHE A 313 -20.98 7.40 4.12
CA PHE A 313 -21.69 6.19 3.73
C PHE A 313 -22.46 6.44 2.45
N TRP A 314 -21.92 5.97 1.33
CA TRP A 314 -22.58 6.07 0.04
C TRP A 314 -22.36 4.83 -0.81
N ALA A 315 -23.37 4.53 -1.62
CA ALA A 315 -23.36 3.41 -2.55
C ALA A 315 -23.98 3.84 -3.88
N GLU A 316 -23.54 3.17 -4.94
CA GLU A 316 -24.20 3.21 -6.24
C GLU A 316 -24.99 1.93 -6.37
N VAL A 317 -26.32 2.04 -6.26
CA VAL A 317 -27.19 0.87 -6.42
C VAL A 317 -27.27 0.58 -7.90
N ASN A 318 -26.64 -0.53 -8.31
CA ASN A 318 -26.66 -0.99 -9.69
C ASN A 318 -28.09 -1.44 -10.03
N ASN A 319 -28.78 -0.66 -10.85
CA ASN A 319 -30.08 -1.00 -11.41
C ASN A 319 -29.91 -1.22 -12.93
N LEU A 320 -30.91 -1.81 -13.60
CA LEU A 320 -30.89 -2.00 -15.06
C LEU A 320 -30.87 -0.67 -15.86
N HIS A 321 -30.83 0.48 -15.18
CA HIS A 321 -30.69 1.78 -15.84
C HIS A 321 -29.22 2.09 -16.13
N TYR A 322 -28.99 2.79 -17.23
CA TYR A 322 -27.65 3.15 -17.73
C TYR A 322 -26.79 3.94 -16.72
N VAL A 323 -27.40 4.60 -15.74
CA VAL A 323 -26.71 5.33 -14.67
C VAL A 323 -27.22 4.84 -13.31
N PRO A 324 -26.37 4.18 -12.49
CA PRO A 324 -26.75 3.74 -11.15
C PRO A 324 -27.23 4.89 -10.27
N THR A 325 -28.26 4.64 -9.48
CA THR A 325 -28.77 5.65 -8.54
C THR A 325 -27.83 5.80 -7.34
N LEU A 326 -27.48 7.04 -7.03
CA LEU A 326 -26.61 7.37 -5.92
C LEU A 326 -27.41 7.52 -4.63
N GLN A 327 -27.05 6.72 -3.62
CA GLN A 327 -27.65 6.75 -2.30
C GLN A 327 -26.58 7.14 -1.27
N ILE A 328 -26.87 8.17 -0.47
CA ILE A 328 -26.06 8.62 0.64
C ILE A 328 -26.90 8.40 1.89
N ARG A 329 -26.38 7.69 2.89
CA ARG A 329 -27.05 7.55 4.20
C ARG A 329 -26.92 8.88 4.96
N GLY A 330 -27.80 9.13 5.93
CA GLY A 330 -27.81 10.37 6.70
C GLY A 330 -26.42 10.72 7.26
N ILE A 331 -26.02 11.99 7.13
CA ILE A 331 -24.66 12.47 7.44
C ILE A 331 -24.34 12.26 8.92
N ASP A 332 -25.34 12.38 9.79
CA ASP A 332 -25.21 12.10 11.23
C ASP A 332 -24.72 10.68 11.50
N SER A 333 -25.19 9.70 10.73
CA SER A 333 -24.73 8.31 10.87
C SER A 333 -23.26 8.14 10.45
N ALA A 334 -22.79 8.95 9.49
CA ALA A 334 -21.42 8.91 9.00
C ALA A 334 -20.44 9.71 9.88
N LYS A 335 -20.92 10.54 10.81
CA LYS A 335 -20.09 11.41 11.67
C LYS A 335 -19.00 10.62 12.39
N GLU A 336 -19.38 9.53 13.05
CA GLU A 336 -18.43 8.74 13.85
C GLU A 336 -17.38 8.04 12.98
N ALA A 337 -17.81 7.43 11.86
CA ALA A 337 -16.89 6.80 10.92
C ALA A 337 -15.94 7.82 10.26
N ALA A 338 -16.45 8.99 9.89
CA ALA A 338 -15.66 10.09 9.34
C ALA A 338 -14.66 10.66 10.37
N SER A 339 -15.09 10.79 11.63
CA SER A 339 -14.23 11.18 12.76
C SER A 339 -13.05 10.23 12.88
N ARG A 340 -13.30 8.92 13.03
CA ARG A 340 -12.22 7.92 13.15
C ARG A 340 -11.28 7.92 11.96
N HIS A 341 -11.83 8.06 10.76
CA HIS A 341 -11.06 8.19 9.52
C HIS A 341 -10.11 9.39 9.59
N PHE A 342 -10.63 10.58 9.90
CA PHE A 342 -9.83 11.80 9.95
C PHE A 342 -8.86 11.85 11.12
N ASP A 343 -9.21 11.26 12.26
CA ASP A 343 -8.32 11.10 13.41
C ASP A 343 -7.08 10.27 13.02
N GLU A 344 -7.29 9.17 12.29
CA GLU A 344 -6.19 8.39 11.72
C GLU A 344 -5.36 9.22 10.73
N GLN A 345 -6.01 9.96 9.82
CA GLN A 345 -5.28 10.77 8.83
C GLN A 345 -4.45 11.89 9.48
N ILE A 346 -4.99 12.59 10.48
CA ILE A 346 -4.29 13.67 11.19
C ILE A 346 -3.14 13.08 12.00
N ARG A 347 -3.36 11.95 12.69
CA ARG A 347 -2.31 11.28 13.46
C ARG A 347 -1.14 10.83 12.59
N LEU A 348 -1.40 10.33 11.38
CA LEU A 348 -0.37 9.77 10.51
C LEU A 348 0.32 10.80 9.60
N TYR A 349 -0.42 11.82 9.15
CA TYR A 349 0.07 12.76 8.13
C TYR A 349 0.11 14.22 8.58
N GLY A 350 -0.50 14.56 9.73
CA GLY A 350 -0.60 15.93 10.23
C GLY A 350 -1.70 16.71 9.50
N GLU A 351 -1.31 17.84 8.89
CA GLU A 351 -2.23 18.71 8.14
C GLU A 351 -2.74 17.99 6.88
N ASN A 352 -4.04 18.01 6.64
CA ASN A 352 -4.68 17.30 5.53
C ASN A 352 -5.40 18.27 4.60
N TYR A 353 -4.85 18.47 3.40
CA TYR A 353 -5.49 19.24 2.33
C TYR A 353 -6.39 18.33 1.51
N LEU A 354 -7.69 18.43 1.74
CA LEU A 354 -8.73 17.59 1.17
C LEU A 354 -9.16 18.16 -0.18
N LEU A 355 -8.49 17.73 -1.25
CA LEU A 355 -8.80 18.17 -2.60
C LEU A 355 -9.93 17.35 -3.21
N ASN A 356 -11.07 17.98 -3.44
CA ASN A 356 -12.23 17.37 -4.06
C ASN A 356 -12.36 17.77 -5.54
N LEU A 357 -12.23 16.80 -6.45
CA LEU A 357 -12.28 16.99 -7.91
C LEU A 357 -13.65 16.67 -8.53
N VAL A 358 -14.68 16.53 -7.70
CA VAL A 358 -16.05 16.13 -8.08
C VAL A 358 -16.77 17.28 -8.80
N ASN A 359 -17.58 16.99 -9.81
CA ASN A 359 -18.22 18.00 -10.66
C ASN A 359 -19.32 18.78 -9.93
N GLN A 360 -19.45 20.09 -10.23
CA GLN A 360 -20.47 20.95 -9.61
C GLN A 360 -21.92 20.63 -10.03
N LYS A 361 -22.10 19.93 -11.15
CA LYS A 361 -23.41 19.68 -11.76
C LYS A 361 -23.69 18.19 -11.87
N GLY A 362 -24.96 17.83 -11.66
CA GLY A 362 -25.45 16.47 -11.82
C GLY A 362 -25.28 15.60 -10.58
N ARG A 363 -25.20 14.28 -10.78
CA ARG A 363 -25.17 13.25 -9.73
C ARG A 363 -24.03 13.41 -8.71
N GLU A 364 -22.89 13.91 -9.18
CA GLU A 364 -21.66 14.10 -8.43
C GLU A 364 -21.84 15.15 -7.30
N LYS A 365 -22.74 16.12 -7.48
CA LYS A 365 -22.98 17.21 -6.51
C LYS A 365 -23.41 16.69 -5.14
N ARG A 366 -24.26 15.65 -5.08
CA ARG A 366 -24.75 15.11 -3.80
C ARG A 366 -23.60 14.59 -2.92
N VAL A 367 -22.59 13.97 -3.53
CA VAL A 367 -21.41 13.46 -2.81
C VAL A 367 -20.49 14.61 -2.39
N LYS A 368 -20.37 15.65 -3.23
CA LYS A 368 -19.64 16.86 -2.89
C LYS A 368 -20.27 17.54 -1.66
N ASP A 369 -21.57 17.80 -1.70
CA ASP A 369 -22.29 18.50 -0.64
C ASP A 369 -22.18 17.71 0.67
N ALA A 370 -22.36 16.38 0.63
CA ALA A 370 -22.16 15.51 1.80
C ALA A 370 -20.71 15.55 2.34
N TYR A 371 -19.72 15.70 1.47
CA TYR A 371 -18.32 15.78 1.90
C TYR A 371 -17.99 17.12 2.56
N GLU A 372 -18.52 18.20 2.02
CA GLU A 372 -18.34 19.55 2.56
C GLU A 372 -19.05 19.70 3.92
N GLU A 373 -20.28 19.17 4.01
CA GLU A 373 -21.07 19.17 5.22
C GLU A 373 -20.41 18.36 6.35
N ILE A 374 -19.91 17.15 6.07
CA ILE A 374 -19.23 16.34 7.11
C ILE A 374 -17.94 17.03 7.60
N THR A 375 -17.18 17.69 6.71
CA THR A 375 -15.97 18.42 7.12
C THR A 375 -16.31 19.65 7.97
N SER A 376 -17.35 20.39 7.59
CA SER A 376 -17.84 21.54 8.34
C SER A 376 -18.39 21.13 9.70
N LEU A 377 -19.13 20.01 9.76
CA LEU A 377 -19.66 19.45 11.00
C LEU A 377 -18.55 19.06 11.99
N LEU A 378 -17.46 18.48 11.50
CA LEU A 378 -16.31 18.11 12.35
C LEU A 378 -15.55 19.34 12.86
N GLN A 379 -15.39 20.38 12.03
CA GLN A 379 -14.73 21.63 12.44
C GLN A 379 -15.58 22.48 13.40
N SER A 380 -16.91 22.44 13.25
CA SER A 380 -17.83 23.22 14.10
C SER A 380 -18.24 22.50 15.39
N SER A 381 -18.02 21.18 15.50
CA SER A 381 -18.32 20.44 16.73
C SER A 381 -17.29 20.75 17.82
N PRO A 382 -17.66 21.32 18.98
CA PRO A 382 -16.75 21.42 20.12
C PRO A 382 -16.33 20.01 20.56
N VAL A 383 -15.04 19.82 20.82
CA VAL A 383 -14.50 18.53 21.27
C VAL A 383 -14.99 18.28 22.70
N GLU A 384 -16.00 17.43 22.87
CA GLU A 384 -16.33 16.86 24.18
C GLU A 384 -15.22 15.88 24.57
N ARG A 385 -14.24 16.35 25.36
CA ARG A 385 -13.29 15.44 26.02
C ARG A 385 -13.97 14.83 27.23
N HIS A 386 -14.26 13.54 27.17
CA HIS A 386 -14.58 12.75 28.35
C HIS A 386 -13.28 12.36 29.07
N GLU A 387 -12.76 13.25 29.92
CA GLU A 387 -11.77 12.85 30.92
C GLU A 387 -12.52 12.24 32.11
N ALA A 388 -12.38 10.93 32.30
CA ALA A 388 -12.79 10.27 33.53
C ALA A 388 -11.72 10.55 34.59
N ASP A 389 -12.02 11.45 35.53
CA ASP A 389 -11.11 11.73 36.64
C ASP A 389 -11.04 10.54 37.60
N ASN A 390 -9.84 10.11 37.99
CA ASN A 390 -9.59 8.86 38.71
C ASN A 390 -10.01 8.88 40.19
N LYS A 391 -10.81 9.87 40.65
CA LYS A 391 -11.17 10.01 42.07
C LYS A 391 -12.64 10.31 42.40
N THR A 392 -13.53 10.52 41.42
CA THR A 392 -14.98 10.68 41.69
C THR A 392 -15.83 10.24 40.50
N ASN A 393 -16.95 9.56 40.77
CA ASN A 393 -17.92 9.08 39.77
C ASN A 393 -18.78 10.18 39.11
N GLU A 394 -18.41 11.45 39.26
CA GLU A 394 -19.16 12.58 38.70
C GLU A 394 -18.60 12.96 37.32
N ARG A 395 -19.43 12.80 36.29
CA ARG A 395 -19.11 13.15 34.90
C ARG A 395 -19.31 14.64 34.70
N PHE A 396 -18.25 15.43 34.77
CA PHE A 396 -18.30 16.84 34.41
C PHE A 396 -17.94 17.03 32.94
N ASN A 397 -18.82 17.63 32.14
CA ASN A 397 -18.50 18.12 30.81
C ASN A 397 -17.85 19.50 30.95
N VAL A 398 -16.52 19.57 30.99
CA VAL A 398 -15.79 20.84 30.99
C VAL A 398 -15.65 21.31 29.54
N ILE A 399 -16.40 22.35 29.18
CA ILE A 399 -16.28 23.04 27.89
C ILE A 399 -15.26 24.17 28.09
N GLU A 400 -13.99 23.96 27.72
CA GLU A 400 -12.98 25.02 27.73
C GLU A 400 -13.17 25.98 26.53
N PRO A 401 -12.96 27.31 26.70
CA PRO A 401 -13.02 28.28 25.60
C PRO A 401 -11.87 28.10 24.59
N ASN A 402 -12.20 28.34 23.32
CA ASN A 402 -11.52 27.91 22.11
C ASN A 402 -10.33 28.80 21.68
N ASP A 403 -9.25 28.89 22.48
CA ASP A 403 -8.00 29.58 22.09
C ASP A 403 -6.89 28.63 21.59
N LYS A 404 -7.15 27.32 21.57
CA LYS A 404 -6.24 26.30 21.03
C LYS A 404 -6.85 25.75 19.75
N ARG A 405 -6.08 25.74 18.66
CA ARG A 405 -6.43 25.07 17.39
C ARG A 405 -7.12 23.72 17.69
N GLY A 406 -8.37 23.59 17.26
CA GLY A 406 -9.14 22.36 17.39
C GLY A 406 -8.44 21.21 16.66
N TRP A 407 -8.68 19.98 17.12
CA TRP A 407 -8.07 18.80 16.48
C TRP A 407 -8.41 18.73 14.97
N TYR A 408 -9.64 19.08 14.59
CA TYR A 408 -10.10 19.11 13.19
C TYR A 408 -9.72 20.38 12.41
N ASP A 409 -9.07 21.37 13.02
CA ASP A 409 -8.54 22.54 12.30
C ASP A 409 -7.38 22.17 11.37
N HIS A 410 -6.85 20.95 11.50
CA HIS A 410 -5.85 20.37 10.61
C HIS A 410 -6.44 19.92 9.26
N LEU A 411 -7.77 19.97 9.08
CA LEU A 411 -8.44 19.62 7.83
C LEU A 411 -8.68 20.89 7.00
N HIS A 412 -8.18 20.91 5.77
CA HIS A 412 -8.35 22.02 4.84
C HIS A 412 -9.11 21.55 3.61
N TYR A 413 -10.40 21.85 3.53
CA TYR A 413 -11.22 21.47 2.39
C TYR A 413 -10.99 22.40 1.20
N VAL A 414 -10.55 21.84 0.07
CA VAL A 414 -10.33 22.58 -1.18
C VAL A 414 -11.13 21.91 -2.27
N TYR A 415 -11.99 22.69 -2.91
CA TYR A 415 -12.82 22.22 -4.01
C TYR A 415 -12.31 22.75 -5.35
N PHE A 416 -12.23 21.88 -6.37
CA PHE A 416 -11.75 22.26 -7.70
C PHE A 416 -12.52 21.52 -8.81
N ASP A 417 -13.25 22.25 -9.67
CA ASP A 417 -14.03 21.65 -10.77
C ASP A 417 -13.13 21.35 -11.98
N PHE A 418 -12.50 20.19 -11.94
CA PHE A 418 -11.58 19.78 -13.00
C PHE A 418 -12.25 19.72 -14.39
N HIS A 419 -13.53 19.35 -14.52
CA HIS A 419 -14.17 19.18 -15.84
C HIS A 419 -14.51 20.51 -16.50
N ASN A 420 -15.00 21.47 -15.72
CA ASN A 420 -15.32 22.79 -16.28
C ASN A 420 -14.04 23.59 -16.53
N GLU A 421 -13.01 23.40 -15.70
CA GLU A 421 -11.79 24.18 -15.78
C GLU A 421 -10.81 23.66 -16.82
N THR A 422 -10.72 22.35 -17.04
CA THR A 422 -9.79 21.76 -18.03
C THR A 422 -10.37 21.60 -19.44
N LYS A 423 -11.61 22.05 -19.69
CA LYS A 423 -12.17 22.15 -21.04
C LYS A 423 -11.23 22.97 -21.94
N GLY A 424 -10.63 22.30 -22.92
CA GLY A 424 -9.70 22.91 -23.88
C GLY A 424 -8.21 22.75 -23.57
N LEU A 425 -7.79 21.76 -22.77
CA LEU A 425 -6.36 21.36 -22.59
C LEU A 425 -5.46 22.43 -21.95
N LYS A 426 -6.02 23.36 -21.17
CA LYS A 426 -5.27 24.49 -20.60
C LYS A 426 -4.58 24.12 -19.27
N TRP A 427 -3.31 23.70 -19.35
CA TRP A 427 -2.40 23.47 -18.21
C TRP A 427 -2.33 24.66 -17.22
N HIS A 428 -2.54 25.88 -17.71
CA HIS A 428 -2.55 27.11 -16.90
C HIS A 428 -3.54 27.07 -15.72
N ARG A 429 -4.65 26.34 -15.81
CA ARG A 429 -5.63 26.29 -14.70
C ARG A 429 -5.25 25.29 -13.61
N ALA A 430 -4.46 24.27 -13.95
CA ALA A 430 -3.87 23.40 -12.94
C ALA A 430 -2.81 24.15 -12.09
N GLN A 431 -2.18 25.18 -12.67
CA GLN A 431 -1.32 26.11 -11.91
C GLN A 431 -2.12 26.95 -10.90
N LEU A 432 -3.36 27.37 -11.20
CA LEU A 432 -4.21 28.08 -10.23
C LEU A 432 -4.48 27.24 -8.97
N LEU A 433 -4.70 25.93 -9.16
CA LEU A 433 -4.85 25.00 -8.05
C LEU A 433 -3.55 24.88 -7.24
N LEU A 434 -2.40 24.83 -7.92
CA LEU A 434 -1.09 24.87 -7.25
C LEU A 434 -0.92 26.15 -6.45
N ASP A 435 -1.30 27.31 -6.99
CA ASP A 435 -1.19 28.60 -6.33
C ASP A 435 -2.04 28.65 -5.05
N GLN A 436 -3.26 28.09 -5.08
CA GLN A 436 -4.12 27.97 -3.89
C GLN A 436 -3.53 27.05 -2.82
N LEU A 437 -2.87 25.96 -3.22
CA LEU A 437 -2.29 24.99 -2.28
C LEU A 437 -0.85 25.34 -1.89
N LYS A 438 -0.24 26.35 -2.52
CA LYS A 438 1.20 26.61 -2.44
C LYS A 438 1.67 26.86 -1.03
N ASP A 439 0.98 27.72 -0.28
CA ASP A 439 1.38 28.07 1.08
C ASP A 439 1.33 26.85 2.00
N GLY A 440 0.28 26.02 1.86
CA GLY A 440 0.13 24.77 2.59
C GLY A 440 1.17 23.72 2.22
N LEU A 441 1.49 23.57 0.94
CA LEU A 441 2.57 22.69 0.46
C LEU A 441 3.95 23.18 0.90
N VAL A 442 4.14 24.50 0.97
CA VAL A 442 5.39 25.10 1.44
C VAL A 442 5.62 24.80 2.91
N ALA A 443 4.59 25.01 3.75
CA ALA A 443 4.58 24.75 5.18
C ALA A 443 4.69 23.26 5.51
N GLY A 444 3.94 22.41 4.79
CA GLY A 444 3.92 20.96 4.97
C GLY A 444 5.23 20.26 4.58
N GLY A 445 5.98 20.86 3.65
CA GLY A 445 7.31 20.40 3.25
C GLY A 445 7.32 18.99 2.66
N TYR A 446 8.50 18.36 2.77
CA TYR A 446 8.76 17.00 2.35
C TYR A 446 9.77 16.38 3.32
N PHE A 447 9.89 15.05 3.34
CA PHE A 447 10.87 14.37 4.16
C PHE A 447 12.28 14.48 3.54
N HIS A 448 13.28 14.86 4.34
CA HIS A 448 14.69 14.87 3.95
C HIS A 448 15.51 14.18 5.03
N GLY A 449 16.14 13.07 4.68
CA GLY A 449 17.03 12.30 5.53
C GLY A 449 18.41 12.14 4.90
N ILE A 450 19.45 12.15 5.71
CA ILE A 450 20.83 11.90 5.29
C ILE A 450 21.36 10.69 6.04
N ASP A 451 21.94 9.73 5.35
CA ASP A 451 22.49 8.55 6.00
C ASP A 451 23.77 8.88 6.76
N LYS A 452 23.81 8.49 8.04
CA LYS A 452 25.01 8.65 8.86
C LYS A 452 26.01 7.54 8.52
N PRO A 453 27.31 7.85 8.45
CA PRO A 453 28.36 6.84 8.29
C PRO A 453 28.35 5.77 9.41
N SER A 454 27.90 6.13 10.61
CA SER A 454 27.78 5.25 11.78
C SER A 454 26.53 4.34 11.77
N GLY A 455 25.71 4.41 10.71
CA GLY A 455 24.41 3.74 10.63
C GLY A 455 23.27 4.60 11.18
N GLY A 456 22.11 4.51 10.53
CA GLY A 456 20.92 5.31 10.84
C GLY A 456 20.73 6.52 9.92
N VAL A 457 19.56 7.16 10.03
CA VAL A 457 19.15 8.29 9.19
C VAL A 457 19.12 9.56 10.04
N ASP A 458 19.88 10.58 9.65
CA ASP A 458 19.76 11.94 10.17
C ASP A 458 18.56 12.65 9.52
N VAL A 459 17.48 12.81 10.27
CA VAL A 459 16.26 13.44 9.75
C VAL A 459 16.42 14.96 9.81
N ARG A 460 16.62 15.58 8.63
CA ARG A 460 16.76 17.03 8.47
C ARG A 460 15.42 17.74 8.38
N ARG A 461 14.45 17.12 7.69
CA ARG A 461 13.09 17.65 7.53
C ARG A 461 12.09 16.51 7.56
N LYS A 462 10.92 16.76 8.16
CA LYS A 462 9.75 15.87 8.11
C LYS A 462 8.66 16.52 7.29
N GLN A 463 7.92 15.71 6.55
CA GLN A 463 6.65 16.10 5.95
C GLN A 463 5.57 16.12 7.03
N THR A 464 4.89 17.26 7.18
CA THR A 464 3.85 17.50 8.19
C THR A 464 2.46 17.76 7.59
N ALA A 465 2.36 17.80 6.26
CA ALA A 465 1.09 17.90 5.57
C ALA A 465 0.99 16.95 4.38
N VAL A 466 -0.22 16.49 4.06
CA VAL A 466 -0.52 15.68 2.89
C VAL A 466 -1.67 16.28 2.08
N VAL A 467 -1.57 16.18 0.76
CA VAL A 467 -2.73 16.44 -0.11
C VAL A 467 -3.45 15.12 -0.34
N ARG A 468 -4.69 15.05 0.15
CA ARG A 468 -5.60 13.94 -0.09
C ARG A 468 -6.48 14.27 -1.28
N THR A 469 -6.29 13.57 -2.38
CA THR A 469 -7.09 13.77 -3.60
C THR A 469 -8.27 12.78 -3.65
N ASN A 470 -9.48 13.32 -3.82
CA ASN A 470 -10.70 12.52 -3.96
C ASN A 470 -11.30 12.71 -5.36
N CYS A 471 -11.79 11.63 -5.95
CA CYS A 471 -12.59 11.65 -7.17
C CYS A 471 -13.63 10.53 -7.12
N MET A 472 -14.86 10.83 -7.55
CA MET A 472 -15.96 9.86 -7.52
C MET A 472 -15.78 8.72 -8.54
N ASP A 473 -15.15 8.99 -9.69
CA ASP A 473 -15.25 8.10 -10.85
C ASP A 473 -13.98 7.96 -11.72
N CYS A 474 -13.07 8.93 -11.72
CA CYS A 474 -11.96 8.95 -12.67
C CYS A 474 -10.62 9.00 -11.94
N LEU A 475 -9.98 7.83 -11.83
CA LEU A 475 -8.61 7.72 -11.35
C LEU A 475 -7.65 8.63 -12.15
N ASP A 476 -7.93 8.83 -13.43
CA ASP A 476 -7.12 9.64 -14.34
C ASP A 476 -7.00 11.11 -13.87
N ARG A 477 -8.10 11.70 -13.36
CA ARG A 477 -8.08 13.08 -12.81
C ARG A 477 -7.15 13.16 -11.59
N THR A 478 -7.25 12.19 -10.68
CA THR A 478 -6.43 12.15 -9.47
C THR A 478 -4.95 11.94 -9.81
N ASN A 479 -4.62 11.09 -10.78
CA ASN A 479 -3.24 10.85 -11.18
C ASN A 479 -2.60 12.10 -11.83
N VAL A 480 -3.37 12.85 -12.64
CA VAL A 480 -2.89 14.12 -13.20
C VAL A 480 -2.55 15.11 -12.08
N VAL A 481 -3.44 15.29 -11.10
CA VAL A 481 -3.17 16.21 -9.98
C VAL A 481 -2.00 15.72 -9.11
N GLN A 482 -1.95 14.43 -8.78
CA GLN A 482 -0.84 13.87 -7.99
C GLN A 482 0.52 13.99 -8.71
N SER A 483 0.56 13.77 -10.03
CA SER A 483 1.79 13.95 -10.82
C SER A 483 2.21 15.42 -10.91
N MET A 484 1.26 16.35 -10.97
CA MET A 484 1.53 17.78 -10.93
C MET A 484 2.12 18.21 -9.58
N LEU A 485 1.52 17.80 -8.47
CA LEU A 485 2.00 18.08 -7.11
C LEU A 485 3.37 17.42 -6.85
N GLY A 486 3.54 16.18 -7.32
CA GLY A 486 4.81 15.46 -7.26
C GLY A 486 5.92 16.17 -8.04
N ARG A 487 5.60 16.70 -9.22
CA ARG A 487 6.54 17.48 -10.04
C ARG A 487 6.92 18.81 -9.38
N TRP A 488 5.94 19.55 -8.86
CA TRP A 488 6.21 20.80 -8.15
C TRP A 488 7.13 20.57 -6.95
N THR A 489 6.85 19.53 -6.16
CA THR A 489 7.66 19.17 -5.00
C THR A 489 9.05 18.70 -5.41
N LEU A 490 9.16 17.92 -6.50
CA LEU A 490 10.43 17.48 -7.04
C LEU A 490 11.34 18.65 -7.44
N THR A 491 10.80 19.63 -8.18
CA THR A 491 11.57 20.81 -8.57
C THR A 491 12.09 21.53 -7.33
N ARG A 492 11.27 21.67 -6.29
CA ARG A 492 11.71 22.27 -5.02
C ARG A 492 12.78 21.43 -4.30
N GLN A 493 12.63 20.10 -4.26
CA GLN A 493 13.63 19.19 -3.71
C GLN A 493 14.99 19.37 -4.41
N LEU A 494 15.00 19.45 -5.73
CA LEU A 494 16.23 19.64 -6.51
C LEU A 494 16.83 21.05 -6.34
N ILE A 495 16.00 22.09 -6.14
CA ILE A 495 16.47 23.44 -5.81
C ILE A 495 17.10 23.47 -4.41
N ASP A 496 16.43 22.89 -3.41
CA ASP A 496 16.92 22.83 -2.03
C ASP A 496 18.26 22.06 -1.93
N LEU A 497 18.49 21.08 -2.81
CA LEU A 497 19.76 20.35 -2.93
C LEU A 497 20.84 21.08 -3.74
N GLY A 498 20.53 22.23 -4.36
CA GLY A 498 21.44 22.98 -5.22
C GLY A 498 21.69 22.34 -6.59
N VAL A 499 20.89 21.35 -7.01
CA VAL A 499 20.95 20.73 -8.35
C VAL A 499 20.34 21.65 -9.41
N LEU A 500 19.26 22.35 -9.05
CA LEU A 500 18.59 23.35 -9.87
C LEU A 500 18.74 24.73 -9.24
N LYS A 501 18.84 25.78 -10.06
CA LYS A 501 18.80 27.17 -9.60
C LYS A 501 17.36 27.61 -9.36
N PRO A 502 17.11 28.58 -8.45
CA PRO A 502 15.79 29.18 -8.30
C PRO A 502 15.28 29.73 -9.65
N GLY A 503 14.10 29.25 -10.07
CA GLY A 503 13.48 29.61 -11.37
C GLY A 503 13.67 28.57 -12.48
N GLU A 504 14.57 27.59 -12.30
CA GLU A 504 14.70 26.45 -13.20
C GLU A 504 13.72 25.34 -12.82
N SER A 505 13.29 24.55 -13.81
CA SER A 505 12.33 23.47 -13.64
C SER A 505 12.96 22.12 -13.96
N ALA A 506 12.55 21.06 -13.27
CA ALA A 506 12.90 19.69 -13.66
C ALA A 506 12.40 19.34 -15.09
N GLN A 507 11.42 20.10 -15.60
CA GLN A 507 10.88 19.94 -16.96
C GLN A 507 11.86 20.38 -18.06
N ASP A 508 12.84 21.23 -17.71
CA ASP A 508 13.79 21.76 -18.70
C ASP A 508 14.69 20.63 -19.25
N ASP A 509 14.85 19.55 -18.48
CA ASP A 509 15.50 18.32 -18.92
C ASP A 509 14.49 17.38 -19.60
N GLN A 510 14.51 17.35 -20.93
CA GLN A 510 13.59 16.52 -21.73
C GLN A 510 13.71 15.02 -21.43
N SER A 511 14.91 14.55 -21.10
CA SER A 511 15.15 13.14 -20.82
C SER A 511 14.49 12.72 -19.52
N PHE A 512 14.62 13.55 -18.49
CA PHE A 512 13.99 13.35 -17.20
C PHE A 512 12.47 13.52 -17.29
N GLU A 513 11.97 14.55 -17.98
CA GLU A 513 10.51 14.74 -18.12
C GLU A 513 9.86 13.57 -18.86
N HIS A 514 10.48 13.03 -19.91
CA HIS A 514 9.96 11.84 -20.59
C HIS A 514 9.91 10.63 -19.64
N LEU A 515 10.94 10.42 -18.82
CA LEU A 515 10.97 9.37 -17.80
C LEU A 515 9.86 9.58 -16.75
N PHE A 516 9.78 10.78 -16.17
CA PHE A 516 8.79 11.13 -15.15
C PHE A 516 7.37 10.83 -15.63
N ARG A 517 7.05 11.27 -16.85
CA ARG A 517 5.74 11.06 -17.46
C ARG A 517 5.41 9.60 -17.70
N ASN A 518 6.38 8.80 -18.15
CA ASN A 518 6.20 7.37 -18.33
C ASN A 518 5.93 6.67 -16.99
N VAL A 519 6.71 6.97 -15.95
CA VAL A 519 6.54 6.37 -14.62
C VAL A 519 5.16 6.70 -14.03
N TRP A 520 4.70 7.95 -14.15
CA TRP A 520 3.36 8.34 -13.70
C TRP A 520 2.22 7.79 -14.57
N ALA A 521 2.45 7.52 -15.85
CA ALA A 521 1.48 6.84 -16.73
C ALA A 521 1.35 5.35 -16.35
N ASP A 522 2.46 4.66 -16.14
CA ASP A 522 2.48 3.27 -15.66
C ASP A 522 1.78 3.13 -14.30
N ASN A 523 1.97 4.13 -13.42
CA ASN A 523 1.28 4.18 -12.13
C ASN A 523 -0.24 4.28 -12.30
N ALA A 524 -0.71 5.14 -13.21
CA ALA A 524 -2.13 5.25 -13.51
C ALA A 524 -2.70 3.91 -14.00
N ASP A 525 -1.99 3.25 -14.91
CA ASP A 525 -2.41 1.98 -15.51
C ASP A 525 -2.54 0.86 -14.49
N VAL A 526 -1.51 0.66 -13.66
CA VAL A 526 -1.48 -0.40 -12.66
C VAL A 526 -2.61 -0.21 -11.64
N VAL A 527 -2.79 1.02 -11.17
CA VAL A 527 -3.82 1.31 -10.17
C VAL A 527 -5.21 1.20 -10.80
N SER A 528 -5.39 1.66 -12.04
CA SER A 528 -6.68 1.58 -12.74
C SER A 528 -7.14 0.14 -12.92
N ARG A 529 -6.25 -0.77 -13.32
CA ARG A 529 -6.59 -2.20 -13.47
C ARG A 529 -7.12 -2.78 -12.17
N SER A 530 -6.56 -2.35 -11.05
CA SER A 530 -6.97 -2.80 -9.73
C SER A 530 -8.32 -2.23 -9.26
N TYR A 531 -8.79 -1.12 -9.87
CA TYR A 531 -10.02 -0.42 -9.52
C TYR A 531 -11.19 -0.75 -10.47
N SER A 532 -10.93 -0.84 -11.77
CA SER A 532 -11.93 -1.01 -12.82
C SER A 532 -11.74 -2.24 -13.71
N GLY A 533 -10.75 -3.09 -13.42
CA GLY A 533 -10.41 -4.26 -14.24
C GLY A 533 -9.71 -3.93 -15.57
N THR A 534 -9.52 -2.64 -15.88
CA THR A 534 -8.92 -2.16 -17.14
C THR A 534 -7.84 -1.10 -16.90
N GLY A 535 -6.96 -0.92 -17.89
CA GLY A 535 -5.95 0.17 -17.89
C GLY A 535 -6.59 1.55 -17.70
N ALA A 536 -5.78 2.54 -17.32
CA ALA A 536 -6.27 3.90 -17.08
C ALA A 536 -6.81 4.48 -18.40
N LEU A 537 -7.78 5.38 -18.31
CA LEU A 537 -8.18 6.16 -19.48
C LEU A 537 -7.23 7.35 -19.59
N LYS A 538 -6.97 7.85 -20.80
CA LYS A 538 -6.10 9.00 -21.04
C LYS A 538 -4.66 8.80 -20.57
N THR A 539 -4.16 7.57 -20.56
CA THR A 539 -2.73 7.27 -20.30
C THR A 539 -1.83 8.07 -21.25
N ASP A 540 -2.25 8.23 -22.50
CA ASP A 540 -1.52 9.00 -23.52
C ASP A 540 -1.41 10.47 -23.18
N PHE A 541 -2.39 11.03 -22.46
CA PHE A 541 -2.32 12.40 -22.00
C PHE A 541 -1.21 12.56 -20.95
N THR A 542 -1.10 11.62 -20.03
CA THR A 542 0.01 11.59 -19.06
C THR A 542 1.35 11.37 -19.77
N ARG A 543 1.40 10.46 -20.74
CA ARG A 543 2.62 10.03 -21.43
C ARG A 543 3.17 11.04 -22.44
N THR A 544 2.30 11.66 -23.24
CA THR A 544 2.69 12.50 -24.40
C THR A 544 2.21 13.95 -24.30
N GLY A 545 1.13 14.21 -23.56
CA GLY A 545 0.71 15.57 -23.17
C GLY A 545 -0.35 16.12 -24.11
N ASN A 546 -0.53 15.42 -25.22
CA ASN A 546 -1.60 15.57 -26.17
C ASN A 546 -2.37 14.25 -26.25
N ARG A 547 -3.63 14.33 -26.69
CA ARG A 547 -4.47 13.15 -26.89
C ARG A 547 -4.20 12.55 -28.27
N THR A 548 -3.68 11.34 -28.33
CA THR A 548 -3.44 10.63 -29.60
C THR A 548 -4.70 9.89 -30.06
N ARG A 549 -4.87 9.69 -31.38
CA ARG A 549 -6.02 8.95 -31.95
C ARG A 549 -6.04 7.47 -31.56
N ALA A 550 -4.86 6.85 -31.48
CA ALA A 550 -4.71 5.47 -30.99
C ALA A 550 -5.10 5.35 -29.50
N GLY A 551 -4.70 6.34 -28.70
CA GLY A 551 -5.11 6.48 -27.31
C GLY A 551 -6.62 6.59 -27.11
N ALA A 552 -7.28 7.40 -27.94
CA ALA A 552 -8.74 7.54 -27.91
C ALA A 552 -9.49 6.24 -28.27
N LEU A 553 -8.92 5.38 -29.12
CA LEU A 553 -9.47 4.05 -29.43
C LEU A 553 -9.27 3.06 -28.28
N GLN A 554 -8.10 3.07 -27.64
CA GLN A 554 -7.84 2.26 -26.45
C GLN A 554 -8.71 2.69 -25.26
N ASP A 555 -8.96 4.00 -25.12
CA ASP A 555 -9.90 4.58 -24.17
C ASP A 555 -11.33 4.12 -24.44
N LEU A 556 -11.75 4.03 -25.71
CA LEU A 556 -13.07 3.55 -26.09
C LEU A 556 -13.25 2.08 -25.70
N ASN A 557 -12.28 1.22 -26.02
CA ASN A 557 -12.33 -0.19 -25.62
C ASN A 557 -12.34 -0.35 -24.08
N SER A 558 -11.49 0.39 -23.39
CA SER A 558 -11.42 0.39 -21.93
C SER A 558 -12.70 0.94 -21.30
N SER A 559 -13.39 1.88 -21.96
CA SER A 559 -14.70 2.39 -21.53
C SER A 559 -15.80 1.37 -21.74
N ILE A 560 -15.83 0.68 -22.89
CA ILE A 560 -16.80 -0.40 -23.17
C ILE A 560 -16.62 -1.58 -22.22
N THR A 561 -15.39 -1.90 -21.80
CA THR A 561 -15.16 -2.99 -20.83
C THR A 561 -15.52 -2.57 -19.39
N ARG A 562 -15.62 -1.26 -19.11
CA ARG A 562 -15.94 -0.70 -17.78
C ARG A 562 -17.44 -0.54 -17.52
N TYR A 563 -18.24 -0.50 -18.58
CA TYR A 563 -19.70 -0.40 -18.55
C TYR A 563 -20.29 -1.72 -19.01
#